data_AF-A0A9D7UPA3-F1
#
_entry.id   AF-A0A9D7UPA3-F1
#
_cell.length_a   1.000
_cell.length_b   1.000
_cell.length_c   1.000
_cell.angle_alpha   90.00
_cell.angle_beta   90.00
_cell.angle_gamma   90.00
#
_symmetry.space_group_name_H-M   'P 1'
#
loop_
_entity.id
_entity.type
_entity.pdbx_description
1 polymer ?
#
loop_
_entity_poly.entity_id
_entity_poly.type
_entity_poly.pdbx_seq_one_letter_code
_entity_poly.pdbx_strand_id
1 'polypeptide(L)'
;MKKTAFLILTALSAAAPAQNAAPFRNAETGRGYGSLQQAVDAIGDGEGTVIIAPGTYRQCAVQKAGVVAFRAAVPGQTVFDGATCEGKAALVLRGEGASIDGIIFQNMRVPDANGAGIRLEKGDLTVTRAIFRNSEQGILTAEDRTGEISIDRSTFSGLGRCDRGLSCAHSIYIGGYGSLTVTNSRFERGNGGHYVKSRAMRVSITDNAFDDTRGRETNYMIDLPNGAVGQITRNVFVQGASKENYSAFITVAPEGRQQSSAGLSISANEASIAPGVERNTTFLADWSGDRIALGGNRLGRGLKPFERR
;
A
#
# COMPACT_ATOMS: atom_id res chain seq x y z
N MET A 1 -38.47 -60.21 -50.25
CA MET A 1 -38.38 -58.84 -49.71
C MET A 1 -37.34 -58.81 -48.61
N LYS A 2 -36.14 -58.26 -48.87
CA LYS A 2 -35.02 -58.25 -47.91
C LYS A 2 -35.21 -57.09 -46.91
N LYS A 3 -35.22 -57.39 -45.62
CA LYS A 3 -35.24 -56.40 -44.52
C LYS A 3 -33.81 -56.10 -44.12
N THR A 4 -33.36 -54.87 -44.33
CA THR A 4 -32.06 -54.38 -43.86
C THR A 4 -32.29 -53.58 -42.58
N ALA A 5 -31.81 -54.09 -41.45
CA ALA A 5 -31.86 -53.40 -40.17
C ALA A 5 -30.64 -52.48 -40.05
N PHE A 6 -30.88 -51.17 -39.90
CA PHE A 6 -29.85 -50.19 -39.55
C PHE A 6 -29.76 -50.08 -38.03
N LEU A 7 -28.64 -50.51 -37.45
CA LEU A 7 -28.28 -50.17 -36.07
C LEU A 7 -27.65 -48.77 -36.08
N ILE A 8 -28.31 -47.82 -35.42
CA ILE A 8 -27.75 -46.50 -35.13
C ILE A 8 -27.00 -46.60 -33.80
N LEU A 9 -25.67 -46.48 -33.84
CA LEU A 9 -24.82 -46.42 -32.66
C LEU A 9 -24.72 -44.96 -32.21
N THR A 10 -25.51 -44.56 -31.21
CA THR A 10 -25.40 -43.24 -30.58
C THR A 10 -24.19 -43.23 -29.65
N ALA A 11 -23.12 -42.53 -30.05
CA ALA A 11 -21.97 -42.27 -29.18
C ALA A 11 -22.36 -41.17 -28.17
N LEU A 12 -22.53 -41.54 -26.90
CA LEU A 12 -22.65 -40.57 -25.82
C LEU A 12 -21.26 -40.01 -25.48
N SER A 13 -20.97 -38.81 -25.96
CA SER A 13 -19.83 -38.03 -25.49
C SER A 13 -20.12 -37.53 -24.08
N ALA A 14 -19.61 -38.22 -23.06
CA ALA A 14 -19.61 -37.72 -21.70
C ALA A 14 -18.68 -36.49 -21.63
N ALA A 15 -19.26 -35.29 -21.59
CA ALA A 15 -18.52 -34.08 -21.25
C ALA A 15 -18.05 -34.22 -19.79
N ALA A 16 -16.75 -34.45 -19.58
CA ALA A 16 -16.17 -34.36 -18.26
C ALA A 16 -16.43 -32.95 -17.70
N PRO A 17 -16.96 -32.80 -16.47
CA PRO A 17 -17.11 -31.48 -15.89
C PRO A 17 -15.73 -30.83 -15.82
N ALA A 18 -15.60 -29.62 -16.34
CA ALA A 18 -14.40 -28.82 -16.16
C ALA A 18 -14.17 -28.69 -14.65
N GLN A 19 -13.16 -29.38 -14.11
CA GLN A 19 -12.70 -29.14 -12.76
C GLN A 19 -12.24 -27.69 -12.74
N ASN A 20 -13.04 -26.80 -12.12
CA ASN A 20 -12.62 -25.42 -11.89
C ASN A 20 -11.27 -25.48 -11.16
N ALA A 21 -10.21 -25.07 -11.85
CA ALA A 21 -8.89 -25.04 -11.27
C ALA A 21 -8.95 -24.18 -10.00
N ALA A 22 -8.40 -24.73 -8.92
CA ALA A 22 -8.41 -24.04 -7.63
C ALA A 22 -7.73 -22.66 -7.77
N PRO A 23 -8.37 -21.57 -7.32
CA PRO A 23 -7.88 -20.21 -7.60
C PRO A 23 -6.59 -19.86 -6.85
N PHE A 24 -6.25 -20.61 -5.80
CA PHE A 24 -5.02 -20.42 -5.02
C PHE A 24 -4.16 -21.66 -5.16
N ARG A 25 -2.91 -21.49 -5.53
CA ARG A 25 -1.98 -22.60 -5.75
C ARG A 25 -0.66 -22.34 -5.03
N ASN A 26 -0.20 -23.32 -4.26
CA ASN A 26 1.16 -23.29 -3.74
C ASN A 26 2.15 -23.51 -4.91
N ALA A 27 3.08 -22.58 -5.13
CA ALA A 27 3.96 -22.61 -6.29
C ALA A 27 4.96 -23.77 -6.24
N GLU A 28 5.38 -24.15 -5.03
CA GLU A 28 6.42 -25.14 -4.79
C GLU A 28 5.90 -26.58 -4.97
N THR A 29 4.65 -26.82 -4.60
CA THR A 29 4.02 -28.16 -4.65
C THR A 29 3.03 -28.33 -5.80
N GLY A 30 2.59 -27.23 -6.41
CA GLY A 30 1.53 -27.23 -7.41
C GLY A 30 0.13 -27.51 -6.86
N ARG A 31 -0.01 -27.71 -5.54
CA ARG A 31 -1.29 -28.03 -4.90
C ARG A 31 -2.24 -26.83 -4.94
N GLY A 32 -3.47 -27.09 -5.37
CA GLY A 32 -4.55 -26.11 -5.41
C GLY A 32 -5.41 -26.10 -4.14
N TYR A 33 -5.94 -24.93 -3.79
CA TYR A 33 -6.78 -24.68 -2.62
C TYR A 33 -8.01 -23.85 -2.98
N GLY A 34 -9.15 -24.16 -2.36
CA GLY A 34 -10.41 -23.45 -2.57
C GLY A 34 -10.48 -22.09 -1.88
N SER A 35 -9.61 -21.84 -0.90
CA SER A 35 -9.51 -20.55 -0.22
C SER A 35 -8.07 -20.11 -0.02
N LEU A 36 -7.88 -18.79 0.04
CA LEU A 36 -6.61 -18.15 0.34
C LEU A 36 -6.06 -18.60 1.68
N GLN A 37 -6.89 -18.63 2.73
CA GLN A 37 -6.47 -19.06 4.06
C GLN A 37 -5.95 -20.51 4.05
N GLN A 38 -6.59 -21.43 3.33
CA GLN A 38 -6.09 -22.81 3.22
C GLN A 38 -4.72 -22.89 2.56
N ALA A 39 -4.45 -22.06 1.55
CA ALA A 39 -3.14 -22.01 0.91
C ALA A 39 -2.06 -21.46 1.86
N VAL A 40 -2.40 -20.43 2.66
CA VAL A 40 -1.51 -19.86 3.69
C VAL A 40 -1.25 -20.85 4.81
N ASP A 41 -2.29 -21.49 5.34
CA ASP A 41 -2.18 -22.49 6.42
C ASP A 41 -1.32 -23.68 6.01
N ALA A 42 -1.35 -24.05 4.72
CA ALA A 42 -0.54 -25.13 4.19
C ALA A 42 0.95 -24.79 4.05
N ILE A 43 1.32 -23.51 4.00
CA ILE A 43 2.73 -23.08 4.11
C ILE A 43 3.17 -23.12 5.57
N GLY A 44 2.28 -22.73 6.51
CA GLY A 44 2.54 -22.83 7.94
C GLY A 44 3.63 -21.87 8.41
N ASP A 45 4.62 -22.41 9.12
CA ASP A 45 5.82 -21.69 9.58
C ASP A 45 6.99 -21.76 8.59
N GLY A 46 6.82 -22.44 7.45
CA GLY A 46 7.81 -22.52 6.40
C GLY A 46 7.83 -21.30 5.47
N GLU A 47 8.52 -21.46 4.35
CA GLU A 47 8.56 -20.49 3.25
C GLU A 47 7.78 -21.02 2.05
N GLY A 48 6.98 -20.17 1.41
CA GLY A 48 6.28 -20.56 0.19
C GLY A 48 5.49 -19.46 -0.50
N THR A 49 5.00 -19.76 -1.70
CA THR A 49 4.30 -18.81 -2.56
C THR A 49 2.89 -19.27 -2.87
N VAL A 50 1.91 -18.43 -2.58
CA VAL A 50 0.54 -18.55 -3.07
C VAL A 50 0.41 -17.81 -4.40
N ILE A 51 0.31 -18.56 -5.50
CA ILE A 51 -0.09 -18.06 -6.82
C ILE A 51 -1.61 -17.93 -6.86
N ILE A 52 -2.10 -16.75 -7.22
CA ILE A 52 -3.52 -16.41 -7.22
C ILE A 52 -3.99 -16.20 -8.66
N ALA A 53 -4.99 -16.96 -9.10
CA ALA A 53 -5.55 -16.84 -10.43
C ALA A 53 -6.23 -15.47 -10.65
N PRO A 54 -6.39 -15.01 -11.91
CA PRO A 54 -7.22 -13.86 -12.22
C PRO A 54 -8.64 -14.00 -11.65
N GLY A 55 -9.17 -12.93 -11.08
CA GLY A 55 -10.50 -12.96 -10.47
C GLY A 55 -10.71 -11.86 -9.43
N THR A 56 -11.97 -11.70 -9.01
CA THR A 56 -12.35 -10.88 -7.87
C THR A 56 -12.74 -11.77 -6.71
N TYR A 57 -12.08 -11.57 -5.57
CA TYR A 57 -12.16 -12.44 -4.41
C TYR A 57 -12.66 -11.64 -3.20
N ARG A 58 -13.73 -12.15 -2.58
CA ARG A 58 -14.14 -11.78 -1.23
C ARG A 58 -13.49 -12.71 -0.22
N GLN A 59 -12.16 -12.71 -0.21
CA GLN A 59 -11.37 -13.51 0.72
C GLN A 59 -10.30 -12.64 1.38
N CYS A 60 -9.92 -13.07 2.56
CA CYS A 60 -8.83 -12.51 3.35
C CYS A 60 -8.00 -13.66 3.92
N ALA A 61 -6.81 -13.37 4.41
CA ALA A 61 -6.00 -14.34 5.12
C ALA A 61 -5.19 -13.74 6.26
N VAL A 62 -4.92 -14.58 7.23
CA VAL A 62 -4.01 -14.34 8.35
C VAL A 62 -2.79 -15.24 8.18
N GLN A 63 -1.63 -14.63 7.95
CA GLN A 63 -0.34 -15.30 8.05
C GLN A 63 0.14 -15.21 9.51
N LYS A 64 0.23 -16.34 10.21
CA LYS A 64 0.64 -16.39 11.62
C LYS A 64 2.14 -16.55 11.83
N ALA A 65 2.85 -17.13 10.85
CA ALA A 65 4.27 -17.50 10.93
C ALA A 65 4.89 -17.56 9.52
N GLY A 66 6.17 -17.93 9.45
CA GLY A 66 6.87 -18.24 8.21
C GLY A 66 7.08 -17.05 7.28
N VAL A 67 7.44 -17.36 6.03
CA VAL A 67 7.67 -16.38 4.95
C VAL A 67 6.72 -16.68 3.80
N VAL A 68 5.74 -15.81 3.57
CA VAL A 68 4.68 -16.07 2.58
C VAL A 68 4.68 -15.03 1.46
N ALA A 69 4.84 -15.51 0.23
CA ALA A 69 4.65 -14.70 -0.97
C ALA A 69 3.22 -14.84 -1.52
N PHE A 70 2.58 -13.72 -1.81
CA PHE A 70 1.27 -13.63 -2.46
C PHE A 70 1.47 -13.03 -3.85
N ARG A 71 1.32 -13.84 -4.89
CA ARG A 71 1.61 -13.43 -6.27
C ARG A 71 0.39 -13.63 -7.16
N ALA A 72 -0.04 -12.57 -7.81
CA ALA A 72 -1.01 -12.68 -8.91
C ALA A 72 -0.40 -13.47 -10.06
N ALA A 73 -1.10 -14.48 -10.57
CA ALA A 73 -0.68 -15.25 -11.74
C ALA A 73 -0.53 -14.33 -12.98
N VAL A 74 -1.39 -13.33 -13.07
CA VAL A 74 -1.29 -12.22 -14.04
C VAL A 74 -1.41 -10.91 -13.26
N PRO A 75 -0.33 -10.11 -13.14
CA PRO A 75 -0.36 -8.84 -12.43
C PRO A 75 -1.50 -7.93 -12.89
N GLY A 76 -2.22 -7.33 -11.94
CA GLY A 76 -3.34 -6.44 -12.21
C GLY A 76 -4.68 -7.14 -12.52
N GLN A 77 -4.73 -8.48 -12.51
CA GLN A 77 -5.97 -9.23 -12.76
C GLN A 77 -6.52 -9.99 -11.54
N THR A 78 -5.85 -9.89 -10.39
CA THR A 78 -6.30 -10.43 -9.10
C THR A 78 -6.75 -9.30 -8.20
N VAL A 79 -8.02 -9.31 -7.78
CA VAL A 79 -8.64 -8.28 -6.93
C VAL A 79 -9.12 -8.88 -5.62
N PHE A 80 -8.65 -8.38 -4.48
CA PHE A 80 -9.30 -8.55 -3.18
C PHE A 80 -10.27 -7.39 -2.94
N ASP A 81 -11.55 -7.70 -2.73
CA ASP A 81 -12.63 -6.70 -2.70
C ASP A 81 -13.44 -6.76 -1.39
N GLY A 82 -13.12 -5.85 -0.48
CA GLY A 82 -13.89 -5.56 0.73
C GLY A 82 -13.90 -6.63 1.83
N ALA A 83 -13.39 -7.83 1.58
CA ALA A 83 -13.27 -8.86 2.61
C ALA A 83 -12.05 -8.60 3.52
N THR A 84 -12.29 -8.57 4.83
CA THR A 84 -11.25 -8.33 5.83
C THR A 84 -11.24 -9.40 6.90
N CYS A 85 -10.05 -9.81 7.31
CA CYS A 85 -9.82 -10.73 8.42
C CYS A 85 -9.62 -9.93 9.71
N GLU A 86 -10.15 -10.46 10.82
CA GLU A 86 -10.05 -9.89 12.17
C GLU A 86 -10.55 -8.44 12.31
N GLY A 87 -11.41 -7.99 11.38
CA GLY A 87 -11.81 -6.58 11.33
C GLY A 87 -10.65 -5.62 11.04
N LYS A 88 -9.59 -6.08 10.35
CA LYS A 88 -8.38 -5.29 10.07
C LYS A 88 -8.11 -5.10 8.57
N ALA A 89 -7.86 -6.19 7.84
CA ALA A 89 -7.36 -6.10 6.47
C ALA A 89 -7.64 -7.34 5.62
N ALA A 90 -7.45 -7.24 4.30
CA ALA A 90 -7.44 -8.43 3.44
C ALA A 90 -6.30 -9.38 3.79
N LEU A 91 -5.10 -8.85 4.05
CA LEU A 91 -3.96 -9.62 4.53
C LEU A 91 -3.53 -9.12 5.91
N VAL A 92 -3.60 -9.99 6.91
CA VAL A 92 -3.06 -9.73 8.26
C VAL A 92 -1.81 -10.58 8.42
N LEU A 93 -0.65 -9.93 8.54
CA LEU A 93 0.66 -10.56 8.38
C LEU A 93 1.46 -10.47 9.69
N ARG A 94 1.86 -11.62 10.23
CA ARG A 94 2.61 -11.76 11.51
C ARG A 94 3.83 -12.67 11.41
N GLY A 95 4.16 -13.13 10.20
CA GLY A 95 5.30 -14.01 9.98
C GLY A 95 6.63 -13.28 10.05
N GLU A 96 7.69 -13.98 9.65
CA GLU A 96 9.03 -13.44 9.54
C GLU A 96 9.14 -12.49 8.34
N GLY A 97 8.39 -12.77 7.27
CA GLY A 97 8.29 -11.88 6.13
C GLY A 97 7.11 -12.19 5.22
N ALA A 98 6.78 -11.22 4.38
CA ALA A 98 5.77 -11.38 3.34
C ALA A 98 6.15 -10.62 2.07
N SER A 99 5.74 -11.15 0.92
CA SER A 99 5.82 -10.40 -0.34
C SER A 99 4.48 -10.38 -1.08
N ILE A 100 4.15 -9.24 -1.68
CA ILE A 100 2.93 -9.04 -2.47
C ILE A 100 3.34 -8.57 -3.86
N ASP A 101 2.85 -9.27 -4.88
CA ASP A 101 3.19 -8.98 -6.27
C ASP A 101 1.95 -8.99 -7.18
N GLY A 102 1.64 -7.82 -7.76
CA GLY A 102 0.64 -7.70 -8.82
C GLY A 102 -0.83 -7.77 -8.37
N ILE A 103 -1.09 -7.64 -7.07
CA ILE A 103 -2.44 -7.77 -6.49
C ILE A 103 -3.12 -6.39 -6.36
N ILE A 104 -4.42 -6.36 -6.62
CA ILE A 104 -5.28 -5.20 -6.38
C ILE A 104 -6.05 -5.39 -5.06
N PHE A 105 -5.99 -4.42 -4.17
CA PHE A 105 -6.79 -4.34 -2.94
C PHE A 105 -7.78 -3.19 -3.07
N GLN A 106 -9.07 -3.46 -2.83
CA GLN A 106 -10.08 -2.41 -2.90
C GLN A 106 -11.20 -2.51 -1.88
N ASN A 107 -11.82 -1.37 -1.60
CA ASN A 107 -13.03 -1.24 -0.79
C ASN A 107 -12.89 -1.80 0.64
N MET A 108 -11.68 -1.80 1.20
CA MET A 108 -11.44 -2.27 2.57
C MET A 108 -11.97 -1.24 3.54
N ARG A 109 -12.98 -1.64 4.32
CA ARG A 109 -13.65 -0.83 5.33
C ARG A 109 -13.96 -1.69 6.54
N VAL A 110 -13.64 -1.19 7.73
CA VAL A 110 -13.90 -1.92 8.98
C VAL A 110 -14.47 -0.97 10.04
N PRO A 111 -15.07 -1.46 11.14
CA PRO A 111 -15.78 -0.60 12.09
C PRO A 111 -14.92 0.48 12.78
N ASP A 112 -13.64 0.21 13.01
CA ASP A 112 -12.70 1.19 13.61
C ASP A 112 -12.16 2.22 12.59
N ALA A 113 -12.66 2.14 11.35
CA ALA A 113 -12.34 2.99 10.23
C ALA A 113 -10.87 2.95 9.78
N ASN A 114 -10.16 1.85 10.04
CA ASN A 114 -8.79 1.60 9.61
C ASN A 114 -8.64 0.35 8.72
N GLY A 115 -9.67 0.03 7.92
CA GLY A 115 -9.68 -1.13 7.03
C GLY A 115 -8.60 -1.04 5.95
N ALA A 116 -7.65 -1.99 5.94
CA ALA A 116 -6.48 -1.95 5.07
C ALA A 116 -6.46 -3.05 4.00
N GLY A 117 -5.70 -2.84 2.92
CA GLY A 117 -5.27 -3.94 2.07
C GLY A 117 -4.34 -4.89 2.83
N ILE A 118 -3.35 -4.31 3.51
CA ILE A 118 -2.36 -5.03 4.30
C ILE A 118 -2.29 -4.46 5.73
N ARG A 119 -2.41 -5.35 6.73
CA ARG A 119 -2.07 -5.09 8.12
C ARG A 119 -0.80 -5.89 8.47
N LEU A 120 0.35 -5.21 8.53
CA LEU A 120 1.62 -5.84 8.89
C LEU A 120 1.87 -5.67 10.38
N GLU A 121 1.81 -6.75 11.15
CA GLU A 121 2.01 -6.70 12.60
C GLU A 121 3.44 -7.06 13.02
N LYS A 122 4.19 -7.75 12.16
CA LYS A 122 5.61 -8.12 12.37
C LYS A 122 6.28 -8.50 11.05
N GLY A 123 7.60 -8.40 10.99
CA GLY A 123 8.42 -8.97 9.94
C GLY A 123 8.59 -8.07 8.73
N ASP A 124 9.35 -8.55 7.76
CA ASP A 124 9.67 -7.79 6.55
C ASP A 124 8.51 -7.79 5.56
N LEU A 125 8.40 -6.71 4.79
CA LEU A 125 7.36 -6.59 3.77
C LEU A 125 7.93 -6.07 2.45
N THR A 126 7.73 -6.83 1.38
CA THR A 126 7.96 -6.36 0.01
C THR A 126 6.64 -6.25 -0.75
N VAL A 127 6.36 -5.10 -1.33
CA VAL A 127 5.17 -4.88 -2.17
C VAL A 127 5.60 -4.37 -3.54
N THR A 128 5.21 -5.06 -4.60
CA THR A 128 5.51 -4.64 -5.97
C THR A 128 4.30 -4.75 -6.89
N ARG A 129 4.17 -3.80 -7.83
CA ARG A 129 3.12 -3.80 -8.86
C ARG A 129 1.69 -3.90 -8.29
N ALA A 130 1.49 -3.48 -7.04
CA ALA A 130 0.21 -3.58 -6.36
C ALA A 130 -0.61 -2.31 -6.57
N ILE A 131 -1.93 -2.45 -6.47
CA ILE A 131 -2.86 -1.30 -6.52
C ILE A 131 -3.72 -1.33 -5.27
N PHE A 132 -3.71 -0.25 -4.50
CA PHE A 132 -4.59 -0.03 -3.35
C PHE A 132 -5.58 1.06 -3.73
N ARG A 133 -6.89 0.77 -3.70
CA ARG A 133 -7.89 1.78 -4.10
C ARG A 133 -9.18 1.77 -3.32
N ASN A 134 -9.74 2.95 -3.10
CA ASN A 134 -11.09 3.14 -2.52
C ASN A 134 -11.29 2.46 -1.15
N SER A 135 -10.20 2.30 -0.38
CA SER A 135 -10.16 1.71 0.96
C SER A 135 -9.90 2.79 2.00
N GLU A 136 -10.13 2.49 3.27
CA GLU A 136 -9.75 3.39 4.37
C GLU A 136 -8.23 3.52 4.46
N GLN A 137 -7.51 2.39 4.51
CA GLN A 137 -6.06 2.31 4.49
C GLN A 137 -5.56 1.55 3.25
N GLY A 138 -4.35 1.86 2.78
CA GLY A 138 -3.62 0.97 1.86
C GLY A 138 -2.84 -0.07 2.66
N ILE A 139 -1.81 0.40 3.35
CA ILE A 139 -0.94 -0.39 4.23
C ILE A 139 -0.94 0.26 5.62
N LEU A 140 -1.17 -0.54 6.65
CA LEU A 140 -1.07 -0.12 8.05
C LEU A 140 -0.20 -1.12 8.81
N THR A 141 0.79 -0.64 9.54
CA THR A 141 1.70 -1.51 10.30
C THR A 141 1.63 -1.29 11.81
N ALA A 142 2.03 -2.31 12.56
CA ALA A 142 2.41 -2.17 13.96
C ALA A 142 3.86 -1.65 14.07
N GLU A 143 4.60 -2.06 15.10
CA GLU A 143 6.01 -1.72 15.31
C GLU A 143 6.89 -2.97 15.25
N ASP A 144 8.00 -2.87 14.51
CA ASP A 144 9.07 -3.86 14.46
C ASP A 144 10.37 -3.13 14.08
N ARG A 145 11.15 -2.72 15.09
CA ARG A 145 12.34 -1.87 14.87
C ARG A 145 13.45 -2.54 14.06
N THR A 146 13.39 -3.86 13.92
CA THR A 146 14.32 -4.64 13.08
C THR A 146 13.79 -4.88 11.68
N GLY A 147 12.48 -4.78 11.47
CA GLY A 147 11.83 -5.04 10.20
C GLY A 147 12.09 -3.97 9.14
N GLU A 148 12.06 -4.40 7.89
CA GLU A 148 12.25 -3.58 6.70
C GLU A 148 11.05 -3.66 5.76
N ILE A 149 10.65 -2.51 5.22
CA ILE A 149 9.52 -2.41 4.29
C ILE A 149 10.00 -1.80 2.97
N SER A 150 9.71 -2.50 1.87
CA SER A 150 10.00 -2.04 0.51
C SER A 150 8.72 -2.04 -0.33
N ILE A 151 8.42 -0.90 -0.95
CA ILE A 151 7.25 -0.70 -1.81
C ILE A 151 7.74 -0.12 -3.13
N ASP A 152 7.54 -0.86 -4.22
CA ASP A 152 7.99 -0.45 -5.55
C ASP A 152 6.86 -0.54 -6.58
N ARG A 153 6.84 0.40 -7.54
CA ARG A 153 5.93 0.36 -8.71
C ARG A 153 4.46 0.13 -8.33
N SER A 154 4.00 0.75 -7.25
CA SER A 154 2.66 0.52 -6.71
C SER A 154 1.80 1.78 -6.80
N THR A 155 0.48 1.62 -6.82
CA THR A 155 -0.46 2.75 -6.90
C THR A 155 -1.38 2.79 -5.69
N PHE A 156 -1.54 3.97 -5.13
CA PHE A 156 -2.40 4.28 -4.00
C PHE A 156 -3.41 5.37 -4.44
N SER A 157 -4.68 5.01 -4.62
CA SER A 157 -5.69 5.90 -5.20
C SER A 157 -7.00 5.90 -4.44
N GLY A 158 -7.51 7.05 -4.01
CA GLY A 158 -8.83 7.06 -3.33
C GLY A 158 -8.78 6.49 -1.92
N LEU A 159 -7.63 6.57 -1.25
CA LEU A 159 -7.42 6.07 0.10
C LEU A 159 -7.52 7.17 1.14
N GLY A 160 -7.70 6.78 2.40
CA GLY A 160 -7.71 7.69 3.54
C GLY A 160 -9.09 8.22 3.89
N ARG A 161 -9.17 8.75 5.11
CA ARG A 161 -10.33 9.43 5.72
C ARG A 161 -9.89 10.15 6.99
N CYS A 162 -10.55 11.24 7.36
CA CYS A 162 -10.35 11.95 8.63
C CYS A 162 -11.67 12.41 9.28
N ASP A 163 -12.81 11.84 8.86
CA ASP A 163 -14.16 12.18 9.30
C ASP A 163 -14.58 11.42 10.58
N ARG A 164 -15.87 11.46 10.96
CA ARG A 164 -16.50 10.63 12.02
C ARG A 164 -15.90 10.70 13.44
N GLY A 165 -14.98 11.62 13.73
CA GLY A 165 -14.35 11.76 15.05
C GLY A 165 -13.44 10.58 15.44
N LEU A 166 -13.00 9.78 14.46
CA LEU A 166 -12.05 8.68 14.66
C LEU A 166 -10.67 9.09 14.15
N SER A 167 -9.63 8.33 14.53
CA SER A 167 -8.29 8.49 13.97
C SER A 167 -8.30 8.46 12.45
N CYS A 168 -7.48 9.31 11.83
CA CYS A 168 -7.34 9.35 10.39
C CYS A 168 -6.79 8.02 9.84
N ALA A 169 -7.27 7.67 8.65
CA ALA A 169 -6.68 6.65 7.80
C ALA A 169 -5.86 7.29 6.67
N HIS A 170 -4.85 6.57 6.18
CA HIS A 170 -3.78 7.07 5.32
C HIS A 170 -3.61 6.16 4.10
N SER A 171 -2.84 6.57 3.09
CA SER A 171 -2.48 5.63 2.02
C SER A 171 -1.46 4.59 2.52
N ILE A 172 -0.38 5.08 3.14
CA ILE A 172 0.60 4.27 3.86
C ILE A 172 0.72 4.82 5.28
N TYR A 173 0.55 3.95 6.28
CA TYR A 173 0.88 4.21 7.67
C TYR A 173 1.87 3.16 8.15
N ILE A 174 3.12 3.58 8.34
CA ILE A 174 4.17 2.76 8.97
C ILE A 174 4.35 3.20 10.43
N GLY A 175 4.20 2.26 11.36
CA GLY A 175 4.57 2.39 12.76
C GLY A 175 6.11 2.39 12.95
N GLY A 176 6.59 2.08 14.16
CA GLY A 176 8.01 2.08 14.46
C GLY A 176 8.75 0.92 13.77
N TYR A 177 9.26 1.13 12.55
CA TYR A 177 10.04 0.16 11.78
C TYR A 177 11.51 0.55 11.59
N GLY A 178 12.37 -0.42 11.27
CA GLY A 178 13.78 -0.18 10.99
C GLY A 178 13.98 0.68 9.74
N SER A 179 13.29 0.33 8.65
CA SER A 179 13.33 1.11 7.41
C SER A 179 12.03 1.08 6.60
N LEU A 180 11.80 2.15 5.84
CA LEU A 180 10.79 2.24 4.79
C LEU A 180 11.45 2.72 3.50
N THR A 181 11.30 1.94 2.44
CA THR A 181 11.64 2.32 1.06
C THR A 181 10.37 2.37 0.22
N VAL A 182 10.12 3.50 -0.45
CA VAL A 182 9.01 3.68 -1.39
C VAL A 182 9.55 4.27 -2.69
N THR A 183 9.48 3.50 -3.77
CA THR A 183 10.03 3.86 -5.07
C THR A 183 9.04 3.71 -6.21
N ASN A 184 9.19 4.53 -7.24
CA ASN A 184 8.48 4.40 -8.52
C ASN A 184 6.95 4.28 -8.38
N SER A 185 6.39 4.85 -7.31
CA SER A 185 4.99 4.65 -6.92
C SER A 185 4.17 5.91 -7.12
N ARG A 186 2.85 5.73 -7.27
CA ARG A 186 1.90 6.81 -7.52
C ARG A 186 0.87 6.92 -6.41
N PHE A 187 0.67 8.13 -5.94
CA PHE A 187 -0.32 8.51 -4.95
C PHE A 187 -1.26 9.52 -5.56
N GLU A 188 -2.57 9.25 -5.55
CA GLU A 188 -3.54 10.17 -6.12
C GLU A 188 -4.90 10.13 -5.44
N ARG A 189 -5.72 11.16 -5.70
CA ARG A 189 -7.14 11.16 -5.36
C ARG A 189 -7.43 10.79 -3.89
N GLY A 190 -6.56 11.16 -2.95
CA GLY A 190 -6.77 10.82 -1.54
C GLY A 190 -8.11 11.33 -1.03
N ASN A 191 -8.72 10.63 -0.07
CA ASN A 191 -10.01 10.96 0.53
C ASN A 191 -9.88 11.31 2.03
N GLY A 192 -8.66 11.59 2.48
CA GLY A 192 -8.34 11.95 3.85
C GLY A 192 -6.91 11.57 4.21
N GLY A 193 -6.44 12.07 5.34
CA GLY A 193 -5.14 11.71 5.91
C GLY A 193 -3.94 11.98 5.00
N HIS A 194 -2.79 11.47 5.41
CA HIS A 194 -1.53 11.57 4.67
C HIS A 194 -1.43 10.52 3.56
N TYR A 195 -0.71 10.84 2.49
CA TYR A 195 -0.31 9.81 1.52
C TYR A 195 0.73 8.88 2.13
N VAL A 196 1.77 9.42 2.78
CA VAL A 196 2.74 8.61 3.54
C VAL A 196 2.88 9.18 4.94
N LYS A 197 2.50 8.39 5.96
CA LYS A 197 2.83 8.63 7.37
C LYS A 197 3.79 7.55 7.83
N SER A 198 5.00 7.90 8.25
CA SER A 198 6.01 6.91 8.63
C SER A 198 6.75 7.26 9.90
N ARG A 199 6.76 6.32 10.85
CA ARG A 199 7.62 6.34 12.05
C ARG A 199 8.84 5.43 11.90
N ALA A 200 9.19 5.03 10.68
CA ALA A 200 10.40 4.26 10.43
C ALA A 200 11.65 5.10 10.71
N MET A 201 12.69 4.47 11.28
CA MET A 201 13.95 5.15 11.65
C MET A 201 14.70 5.68 10.43
N ARG A 202 14.66 4.94 9.32
CA ARG A 202 15.29 5.27 8.04
C ARG A 202 14.24 5.28 6.94
N VAL A 203 14.24 6.33 6.11
CA VAL A 203 13.34 6.43 4.96
C VAL A 203 14.08 6.65 3.65
N SER A 204 13.63 5.98 2.60
CA SER A 204 13.99 6.28 1.20
C SER A 204 12.71 6.40 0.39
N ILE A 205 12.23 7.63 0.20
CA ILE A 205 11.02 7.92 -0.57
C ILE A 205 11.46 8.62 -1.85
N THR A 206 11.63 7.88 -2.94
CA THR A 206 12.23 8.42 -4.17
C THR A 206 11.46 8.07 -5.43
N ASP A 207 11.55 8.95 -6.42
CA ASP A 207 11.04 8.68 -7.77
C ASP A 207 9.51 8.40 -7.78
N ASN A 208 8.77 9.01 -6.85
CA ASN A 208 7.31 8.86 -6.73
C ASN A 208 6.56 10.08 -7.28
N ALA A 209 5.30 9.86 -7.64
CA ALA A 209 4.37 10.93 -8.02
C ALA A 209 3.23 11.06 -7.00
N PHE A 210 3.04 12.27 -6.47
CA PHE A 210 1.96 12.64 -5.57
C PHE A 210 1.05 13.66 -6.26
N ASP A 211 -0.11 13.20 -6.73
CA ASP A 211 -1.09 14.01 -7.45
C ASP A 211 -2.36 14.20 -6.60
N ASP A 212 -2.38 15.31 -5.87
CA ASP A 212 -3.49 15.66 -4.98
C ASP A 212 -4.54 16.54 -5.69
N THR A 213 -4.44 16.77 -7.00
CA THR A 213 -5.34 17.66 -7.75
C THR A 213 -6.81 17.24 -7.66
N ARG A 214 -7.05 15.94 -7.51
CA ARG A 214 -8.38 15.34 -7.30
C ARG A 214 -8.57 14.77 -5.89
N GLY A 215 -7.71 15.15 -4.95
CA GLY A 215 -7.82 14.80 -3.54
C GLY A 215 -8.97 15.53 -2.85
N ARG A 216 -9.42 14.98 -1.72
CA ARG A 216 -10.46 15.53 -0.84
C ARG A 216 -10.01 15.34 0.60
N GLU A 217 -10.08 16.42 1.37
CA GLU A 217 -9.79 16.41 2.81
C GLU A 217 -8.41 15.79 3.15
N THR A 218 -7.47 15.80 2.20
CA THR A 218 -6.16 15.19 2.41
C THR A 218 -5.30 16.05 3.33
N ASN A 219 -4.30 15.45 3.94
CA ASN A 219 -3.38 16.10 4.87
C ASN A 219 -1.99 16.21 4.22
N TYR A 220 -0.90 16.34 4.99
CA TYR A 220 0.46 16.39 4.44
C TYR A 220 0.75 15.20 3.50
N MET A 221 1.56 15.42 2.45
CA MET A 221 1.87 14.37 1.48
C MET A 221 2.80 13.33 2.09
N ILE A 222 3.85 13.80 2.76
CA ILE A 222 4.76 12.96 3.55
C ILE A 222 4.81 13.53 4.95
N ASP A 223 4.51 12.69 5.94
CA ASP A 223 4.65 12.99 7.35
C ASP A 223 5.61 12.00 7.99
N LEU A 224 6.66 12.54 8.63
CA LEU A 224 7.62 11.82 9.45
C LEU A 224 7.38 12.23 10.91
N PRO A 225 6.34 11.68 11.59
CA PRO A 225 5.76 12.26 12.79
C PRO A 225 6.76 12.43 13.92
N ASN A 226 7.76 11.54 14.00
CA ASN A 226 8.75 11.49 15.06
C ASN A 226 10.20 11.74 14.60
N GLY A 227 10.38 12.20 13.36
CA GLY A 227 11.68 12.34 12.70
C GLY A 227 12.18 11.03 12.08
N ALA A 228 13.13 11.14 11.16
CA ALA A 228 13.83 10.02 10.53
C ALA A 228 15.10 10.51 9.81
N VAL A 229 16.05 9.63 9.55
CA VAL A 229 17.17 9.89 8.62
C VAL A 229 16.89 9.27 7.24
N GLY A 230 17.70 9.64 6.24
CA GLY A 230 17.62 9.05 4.89
C GLY A 230 17.35 10.08 3.80
N GLN A 231 16.44 9.77 2.87
CA GLN A 231 16.25 10.58 1.66
C GLN A 231 14.79 10.68 1.19
N ILE A 232 14.42 11.89 0.76
CA ILE A 232 13.20 12.18 -0.01
C ILE A 232 13.63 12.90 -1.28
N THR A 233 13.73 12.17 -2.40
CA THR A 233 14.47 12.64 -3.58
C THR A 233 13.78 12.30 -4.90
N ARG A 234 13.82 13.21 -5.89
CA ARG A 234 13.24 13.00 -7.23
C ARG A 234 11.75 12.67 -7.24
N ASN A 235 11.00 13.14 -6.24
CA ASN A 235 9.54 13.02 -6.25
C ASN A 235 8.91 14.22 -6.96
N VAL A 236 7.74 14.00 -7.56
CA VAL A 236 6.89 15.05 -8.11
C VAL A 236 5.67 15.20 -7.23
N PHE A 237 5.38 16.44 -6.83
CA PHE A 237 4.26 16.78 -5.96
C PHE A 237 3.37 17.84 -6.60
N VAL A 238 2.06 17.60 -6.61
CA VAL A 238 1.06 18.60 -6.98
C VAL A 238 0.02 18.68 -5.87
N GLN A 239 -0.05 19.82 -5.18
CA GLN A 239 -0.98 20.01 -4.07
C GLN A 239 -2.33 20.52 -4.57
N GLY A 240 -3.40 19.80 -4.24
CA GLY A 240 -4.76 20.16 -4.63
C GLY A 240 -5.45 21.16 -3.69
N ALA A 241 -6.66 21.56 -4.09
CA ALA A 241 -7.44 22.56 -3.38
C ALA A 241 -7.97 22.05 -2.03
N SER A 242 -8.50 20.83 -1.99
CA SER A 242 -9.21 20.28 -0.83
C SER A 242 -8.26 19.54 0.11
N LYS A 243 -7.74 20.27 1.10
CA LYS A 243 -6.88 19.72 2.16
C LYS A 243 -7.37 20.16 3.52
N GLU A 244 -7.37 19.24 4.48
CA GLU A 244 -7.50 19.60 5.89
C GLU A 244 -6.27 20.39 6.36
N ASN A 245 -5.08 19.96 5.91
CA ASN A 245 -3.84 20.67 6.19
C ASN A 245 -3.07 20.95 4.91
N TYR A 246 -3.13 22.21 4.47
CA TYR A 246 -2.39 22.70 3.31
C TYR A 246 -1.07 23.40 3.71
N SER A 247 -0.75 23.50 5.00
CA SER A 247 0.34 24.35 5.48
C SER A 247 1.74 23.84 5.11
N ALA A 248 1.87 22.54 4.81
CA ALA A 248 3.13 21.93 4.38
C ALA A 248 2.95 20.79 3.35
N PHE A 249 4.02 20.43 2.64
CA PHE A 249 4.07 19.20 1.83
C PHE A 249 4.69 18.05 2.64
N ILE A 250 5.86 18.32 3.22
CA ILE A 250 6.66 17.38 4.00
C ILE A 250 6.76 17.92 5.42
N THR A 251 6.46 17.07 6.41
CA THR A 251 6.61 17.39 7.83
C THR A 251 7.61 16.48 8.51
N VAL A 252 8.44 17.07 9.38
CA VAL A 252 9.44 16.35 10.18
C VAL A 252 9.24 16.64 11.66
N ALA A 253 9.03 15.58 12.43
CA ALA A 253 8.79 15.58 13.86
C ALA A 253 7.58 16.39 14.39
N PRO A 254 6.45 16.58 13.65
CA PRO A 254 5.32 17.37 14.15
C PRO A 254 4.62 16.75 15.38
N GLU A 255 4.80 15.46 15.64
CA GLU A 255 4.26 14.76 16.81
C GLU A 255 5.34 14.52 17.89
N GLY A 256 6.40 15.33 17.86
CA GLY A 256 7.50 15.25 18.81
C GLY A 256 8.65 14.38 18.31
N ARG A 257 9.85 14.91 18.43
CA ARG A 257 11.08 14.23 18.03
C ARG A 257 11.36 13.03 18.92
N GLN A 258 11.39 11.83 18.33
CA GLN A 258 11.88 10.61 18.98
C GLN A 258 13.13 10.05 18.28
N GLN A 259 13.32 10.39 17.00
CA GLN A 259 14.49 10.02 16.21
C GLN A 259 15.25 11.28 15.77
N SER A 260 16.56 11.16 15.58
CA SER A 260 17.32 12.21 14.91
C SER A 260 16.91 12.33 13.45
N SER A 261 16.83 13.55 12.94
CA SER A 261 16.72 13.86 11.51
C SER A 261 18.03 14.43 10.95
N ALA A 262 19.09 14.47 11.75
CA ALA A 262 20.45 14.76 11.27
C ALA A 262 20.92 13.62 10.36
N GLY A 263 21.04 13.90 9.06
CA GLY A 263 21.27 12.88 8.02
C GLY A 263 20.05 12.63 7.13
N LEU A 264 18.94 13.35 7.33
CA LEU A 264 17.87 13.44 6.34
C LEU A 264 18.26 14.40 5.22
N SER A 265 18.06 13.95 3.98
CA SER A 265 18.24 14.75 2.77
C SER A 265 16.93 14.85 1.99
N ILE A 266 16.60 16.06 1.53
CA ILE A 266 15.39 16.34 0.75
C ILE A 266 15.82 17.14 -0.47
N SER A 267 15.92 16.47 -1.62
CA SER A 267 16.58 17.06 -2.78
C SER A 267 15.99 16.65 -4.12
N ALA A 268 16.26 17.45 -5.16
CA ALA A 268 15.86 17.15 -6.54
C ALA A 268 14.35 16.84 -6.73
N ASN A 269 13.48 17.31 -5.83
CA ASN A 269 12.04 17.15 -5.97
C ASN A 269 11.45 18.29 -6.80
N GLU A 270 10.30 18.04 -7.41
CA GLU A 270 9.48 19.06 -8.07
C GLU A 270 8.18 19.19 -7.29
N ALA A 271 7.85 20.40 -6.85
CA ALA A 271 6.62 20.65 -6.11
C ALA A 271 5.88 21.84 -6.70
N SER A 272 4.58 21.71 -6.84
CA SER A 272 3.70 22.77 -7.33
C SER A 272 2.35 22.75 -6.60
N ILE A 273 1.68 23.89 -6.59
CA ILE A 273 0.28 24.00 -6.23
C ILE A 273 -0.54 23.88 -7.51
N ALA A 274 -1.66 23.16 -7.46
CA ALA A 274 -2.51 22.91 -8.61
C ALA A 274 -3.00 24.20 -9.28
N PRO A 275 -3.18 24.22 -10.62
CA PRO A 275 -3.75 25.38 -11.31
C PRO A 275 -5.09 25.83 -10.70
N GLY A 276 -5.27 27.14 -10.57
CA GLY A 276 -6.48 27.73 -9.98
C GLY A 276 -6.53 27.70 -8.45
N VAL A 277 -5.50 27.19 -7.77
CA VAL A 277 -5.40 27.24 -6.31
C VAL A 277 -4.43 28.34 -5.89
N GLU A 278 -4.95 29.39 -5.26
CA GLU A 278 -4.14 30.47 -4.70
C GLU A 278 -3.88 30.21 -3.21
N ARG A 279 -2.65 29.84 -2.85
CA ARG A 279 -2.23 29.71 -1.44
C ARG A 279 -0.73 29.88 -1.25
N ASN A 280 -0.34 30.08 0.00
CA ASN A 280 1.02 29.92 0.46
C ASN A 280 1.17 28.64 1.27
N THR A 281 2.20 27.87 0.98
CA THR A 281 2.47 26.59 1.63
C THR A 281 3.98 26.41 1.81
N THR A 282 4.39 25.77 2.90
CA THR A 282 5.79 25.41 3.12
C THR A 282 6.10 24.07 2.43
N PHE A 283 7.21 23.95 1.70
CA PHE A 283 7.63 22.68 1.15
C PHE A 283 8.09 21.71 2.25
N LEU A 284 9.03 22.15 3.10
CA LEU A 284 9.47 21.42 4.29
C LEU A 284 9.18 22.20 5.58
N ALA A 285 8.32 21.66 6.45
CA ALA A 285 8.12 22.15 7.80
C ALA A 285 8.77 21.20 8.82
N ASP A 286 9.61 21.75 9.70
CA ASP A 286 10.46 20.97 10.60
C ASP A 286 10.32 21.42 12.06
N TRP A 287 10.01 20.47 12.93
CA TRP A 287 9.94 20.61 14.39
C TRP A 287 11.09 19.92 15.12
N SER A 288 11.95 19.19 14.41
CA SER A 288 13.01 18.37 15.02
C SER A 288 14.14 19.19 15.63
N GLY A 289 14.36 20.40 15.11
CA GLY A 289 15.52 21.20 15.44
C GLY A 289 16.79 20.83 14.67
N ASP A 290 16.83 19.66 14.03
CA ASP A 290 18.02 19.11 13.41
C ASP A 290 18.41 19.81 12.11
N ARG A 291 19.66 19.61 11.69
CA ARG A 291 20.15 20.07 10.40
C ARG A 291 19.74 19.07 9.31
N ILE A 292 18.77 19.46 8.49
CA ILE A 292 18.29 18.70 7.34
C ILE A 292 18.95 19.26 6.07
N ALA A 293 19.46 18.38 5.21
CA ALA A 293 20.02 18.79 3.92
C ALA A 293 18.89 19.04 2.91
N LEU A 294 18.55 20.31 2.67
CA LEU A 294 17.51 20.72 1.72
C LEU A 294 18.17 21.45 0.53
N GLY A 295 18.05 20.92 -0.69
CA GLY A 295 18.68 21.54 -1.86
C GLY A 295 18.25 20.96 -3.21
N GLY A 296 18.40 21.75 -4.28
CA GLY A 296 18.09 21.30 -5.64
C GLY A 296 16.62 21.01 -5.95
N ASN A 297 15.69 21.41 -5.08
CA ASN A 297 14.24 21.26 -5.31
C ASN A 297 13.72 22.39 -6.22
N ARG A 298 12.88 22.05 -7.20
CA ARG A 298 12.14 23.01 -8.03
C ARG A 298 10.78 23.26 -7.39
N LEU A 299 10.56 24.48 -6.89
CA LEU A 299 9.34 24.85 -6.19
C LEU A 299 8.55 25.87 -7.01
N GLY A 300 7.29 25.55 -7.29
CA GLY A 300 6.35 26.43 -7.97
C GLY A 300 5.94 27.64 -7.11
N ARG A 301 5.22 28.58 -7.74
CA ARG A 301 4.68 29.77 -7.07
C ARG A 301 3.83 29.38 -5.84
N GLY A 302 3.97 30.16 -4.77
CA GLY A 302 3.26 29.95 -3.50
C GLY A 302 3.96 28.97 -2.56
N LEU A 303 5.09 28.36 -2.97
CA LEU A 303 5.86 27.48 -2.11
C LEU A 303 7.06 28.18 -1.48
N LYS A 304 7.06 28.25 -0.14
CA LYS A 304 8.23 28.59 0.67
C LYS A 304 9.10 27.35 0.84
N PRO A 305 10.42 27.38 0.62
CA PRO A 305 11.25 26.17 0.70
C PRO A 305 11.24 25.48 2.07
N PHE A 306 11.33 26.26 3.14
CA PHE A 306 11.58 25.74 4.47
C PHE A 306 10.93 26.60 5.56
N GLU A 307 10.49 25.96 6.62
CA GLU A 307 10.04 26.60 7.85
C GLU A 307 10.41 25.75 9.06
N ARG A 308 11.07 26.38 10.04
CA ARG A 308 11.22 25.82 11.39
C ARG A 308 9.96 26.14 12.18
N ARG A 309 9.37 25.15 12.84
CA ARG A 309 8.17 25.25 13.66
C ARG A 309 8.39 24.70 15.06
#